data_AF-A0A1F3B178-F1
#
_entry.id   AF-A0A1F3B178-F1
#
_cell.length_a   1.000
_cell.length_b   1.000
_cell.length_c   1.000
_cell.angle_alpha   90.00
_cell.angle_beta   90.00
_cell.angle_gamma   90.00
#
_symmetry.space_group_name_H-M   'P 1'
#
loop_
_entity.id
_entity.type
_entity.pdbx_description
1 polymer ?
#
loop_
_entity_poly.entity_id
_entity_poly.type
_entity_poly.pdbx_seq_one_letter_code
_entity_poly.pdbx_strand_id
1 'polypeptide(L)' 'MREKRPCCPNCDTVLTAQYEPEDVEGMWYECALCGYRIPAADFRSVETEDEQAHRRTHAH' A
#
# COMPACT_ATOMS: atom_id res chain seq x y z
N MET A 1 3.84 -3.80 15.98
CA MET A 1 3.51 -2.81 14.93
C MET A 1 2.15 -3.18 14.37
N ARG A 2 1.22 -2.24 14.24
CA ARG A 2 -0.14 -2.51 13.74
C ARG A 2 -0.08 -2.33 12.22
N GLU A 3 -0.01 -3.43 11.47
CA GLU A 3 -0.01 -3.39 10.01
C GLU A 3 -1.27 -2.67 9.52
N LYS A 4 -1.13 -1.50 8.90
CA LYS A 4 -2.26 -0.81 8.26
C LYS A 4 -2.60 -1.58 6.99
N ARG A 5 -3.79 -2.18 6.93
CA ARG A 5 -4.25 -2.89 5.73
C ARG A 5 -5.00 -1.92 4.82
N PRO A 6 -4.78 -1.95 3.51
CA PRO A 6 -5.54 -1.14 2.57
C PRO A 6 -7.02 -1.54 2.59
N CYS A 7 -7.93 -0.56 2.55
CA CYS A 7 -9.37 -0.77 2.49
C CYS A 7 -9.94 -0.26 1.16
N CYS A 8 -10.96 -0.93 0.66
CA CYS A 8 -11.68 -0.53 -0.54
C CYS A 8 -12.47 0.76 -0.28
N PRO A 9 -12.33 1.81 -1.13
CA PRO A 9 -13.06 3.07 -0.96
C PRO A 9 -14.58 2.94 -1.23
N ASN A 10 -15.01 1.85 -1.86
CA ASN A 10 -16.42 1.64 -2.22
C ASN A 10 -17.18 0.75 -1.24
N CYS A 11 -16.47 -0.11 -0.50
CA CYS A 11 -17.09 -1.16 0.32
C CYS A 11 -16.50 -1.24 1.73
N ASP A 12 -15.54 -0.37 2.08
CA ASP A 12 -14.77 -0.37 3.33
C ASP A 12 -14.15 -1.73 3.71
N THR A 13 -14.06 -2.63 2.74
CA THR A 13 -13.57 -3.99 2.93
C THR A 13 -12.07 -4.03 2.73
N VAL A 14 -11.37 -4.76 3.60
CA VAL A 14 -9.93 -4.96 3.50
C VAL A 14 -9.57 -5.58 2.15
N LEU A 15 -8.63 -4.95 1.45
CA LEU A 15 -8.11 -5.43 0.19
C LEU A 15 -7.07 -6.54 0.44
N THR A 16 -7.05 -7.54 -0.44
CA THR A 16 -6.12 -8.68 -0.36
C THR A 16 -4.99 -8.51 -1.36
N ALA A 17 -3.76 -8.82 -0.94
CA ALA A 17 -2.59 -8.76 -1.80
C ALA A 17 -2.59 -9.92 -2.80
N GLN A 18 -2.47 -9.58 -4.07
CA GLN A 18 -2.37 -10.47 -5.21
C GLN A 18 -1.04 -10.23 -5.91
N TYR A 19 -0.51 -11.27 -6.54
CA TYR A 19 0.83 -11.28 -7.14
C TYR A 19 0.75 -11.92 -8.52
N GLU A 20 1.39 -11.30 -9.50
CA GLU A 20 1.68 -11.93 -10.79
C GLU A 20 2.98 -12.72 -10.66
N PRO A 21 2.95 -14.05 -10.84
CA PRO A 21 4.12 -14.90 -10.60
C PRO A 21 5.25 -14.66 -11.62
N GLU A 22 4.94 -14.07 -12.77
CA GLU A 22 5.90 -13.81 -13.85
C GLU A 22 6.59 -12.45 -13.72
N ASP A 23 6.10 -11.56 -12.86
CA ASP A 23 6.60 -10.20 -12.73
C ASP A 23 7.00 -9.89 -11.27
N VAL A 24 8.28 -9.55 -11.07
CA VAL A 24 8.86 -9.30 -9.74
C VAL A 24 8.23 -8.06 -9.06
N GLU A 25 7.61 -7.17 -9.83
CA GLU A 25 6.90 -5.98 -9.34
C GLU A 25 5.37 -6.07 -9.46
N GLY A 26 4.84 -7.20 -9.94
CA GLY A 26 3.41 -7.42 -10.18
C GLY A 26 2.57 -7.64 -8.93
N MET A 27 2.75 -6.85 -7.87
CA MET A 27 1.87 -6.89 -6.69
C MET A 27 0.77 -5.82 -6.78
N TRP A 28 -0.48 -6.23 -6.57
CA TRP A 28 -1.62 -5.33 -6.40
C TRP A 28 -2.50 -5.76 -5.23
N TYR A 29 -3.32 -4.86 -4.74
CA TYR A 29 -4.37 -5.18 -3.78
C TYR A 29 -5.73 -5.19 -4.48
N GLU A 30 -6.52 -6.24 -4.26
CA GLU A 30 -7.84 -6.41 -4.89
C GLU A 30 -8.95 -6.56 -3.82
N CYS A 31 -10.11 -5.96 -4.10
CA CYS A 31 -11.32 -6.15 -3.29
C CYS A 31 -12.07 -7.40 -3.74
N ALA A 32 -12.25 -8.35 -2.81
CA ALA A 32 -13.03 -9.56 -3.07
C ALA A 32 -14.54 -9.31 -3.30
N LEU A 33 -15.07 -8.13 -2.97
CA LEU A 33 -16.51 -7.82 -3.11
C LEU A 33 -16.85 -7.12 -4.42
N CYS A 34 -16.10 -6.08 -4.78
CA CYS A 34 -16.41 -5.25 -5.95
C CYS A 34 -15.35 -5.33 -7.06
N GLY A 35 -14.23 -6.03 -6.83
CA GLY A 35 -13.13 -6.15 -7.80
C GLY A 35 -12.29 -4.87 -7.96
N TYR A 36 -12.42 -3.89 -7.05
CA TYR A 36 -11.55 -2.70 -7.06
C TYR A 36 -10.09 -3.11 -6.85
N ARG A 37 -9.17 -2.52 -7.63
CA ARG A 37 -7.74 -2.85 -7.65
C ARG A 37 -6.90 -1.60 -7.44
N ILE A 38 -5.84 -1.72 -6.64
CA ILE A 38 -4.80 -0.70 -6.49
C ILE A 38 -3.41 -1.32 -6.64
N PRO A 39 -2.49 -0.68 -7.38
CA PRO A 39 -1.10 -1.11 -7.41
C PRO A 39 -0.47 -1.04 -6.02
N ALA A 40 0.43 -1.97 -5.69
CA ALA A 40 1.15 -1.89 -4.44
C ALA A 40 2.03 -0.64 -4.30
N ALA A 41 2.55 -0.13 -5.42
CA ALA A 41 3.36 1.08 -5.47
C ALA A 41 2.59 2.31 -4.94
N ASP A 42 1.31 2.45 -5.27
CA ASP A 42 0.44 3.53 -4.79
C ASP A 42 0.21 3.46 -3.27
N PHE A 43 0.15 2.26 -2.70
CA PHE A 43 -0.02 2.10 -1.25
C PHE A 43 1.27 2.41 -0.48
N ARG A 44 2.45 2.01 -0.99
CA ARG A 44 3.74 2.26 -0.34
C ARG A 44 4.14 3.74 -0.27
N SER A 45 3.63 4.57 -1.17
CA SER A 45 3.85 6.03 -1.15
C SER A 45 3.35 6.67 0.15
N VAL A 46 2.29 6.12 0.75
CA VAL A 46 1.71 6.63 2.00
C VAL A 46 2.58 6.28 3.23
N GLU A 47 3.36 5.21 3.16
CA GLU A 47 4.24 4.80 4.27
C GLU A 47 5.63 5.47 4.21
N THR A 48 6.11 5.81 3.02
CA THR A 48 7.48 6.35 2.85
C THR A 48 7.59 7.87 3.02
N GLU A 49 6.48 8.61 3.03
CA GLU A 49 6.50 10.04 3.39
C GLU A 49 6.75 10.28 4.89
N ASP A 50 6.51 9.29 5.77
CA ASP A 50 6.73 9.42 7.22
C ASP A 50 8.17 9.08 7.65
N GLU A 51 8.89 8.22 6.90
CA GLU A 51 10.29 7.90 7.20
C GLU A 51 11.30 8.94 6.68
N GLN A 52 10.89 9.87 5.80
CA GLN A 52 11.79 10.88 5.24
C GLN A 52 11.83 12.20 6.03
N ALA A 53 11.00 12.37 7.07
CA ALA A 53 10.98 13.57 7.92
C ALA A 53 12.02 13.57 9.06
N HIS A 54 12.67 12.44 9.36
CA HIS A 54 13.61 12.33 10.50
C HIS A 54 15.08 12.61 10.19
N ARG A 55 15.45 13.03 8.96
CA ARG A 55 16.86 13.28 8.58
C ARG A 55 17.21 14.75 8.28
N ARG A 56 16.47 15.71 8.85
CA ARG A 56 16.73 17.15 8.64
C ARG A 56 16.82 18.01 9.91
N THR A 57 17.18 17.44 11.06
CA THR A 57 17.29 18.22 12.31
C THR A 57 18.60 18.04 13.11
N HIS A 58 19.65 17.48 12.51
CA HIS A 58 21.00 17.49 13.11
C HIS A 58 22.01 18.27 12.25
N ALA A 59 21.61 19.45 11.81
CA ALA A 59 22.52 20.47 11.32
C ALA A 59 22.18 21.79 12.02
N HIS A 60 22.57 21.92 13.28
CA HIS A 60 22.75 23.22 13.92
C HIS A 60 23.76 23.13 15.07
#